data_AF-A0A8T4QI80-F1
#
_entry.id   AF-A0A8T4QI80-F1
#
_cell.length_a   1.000
_cell.length_b   1.000
_cell.length_c   1.000
_cell.angle_alpha   90.00
_cell.angle_beta   90.00
_cell.angle_gamma   90.00
#
_symmetry.space_group_name_H-M   'P 1'
#
loop_
_entity.id
_entity.type
_entity.pdbx_description
1 polymer ?
#
loop_
_entity_poly.entity_id
_entity_poly.type
_entity_poly.pdbx_seq_one_letter_code
_entity_poly.pdbx_strand_id
1 'polypeptide(L)'
;MAISELIQSLIITIITIPLNGLLLMLTTKIFKLADQSYRTAIKLTTILGIIGFLLGILSITIKSLSLVITIAQWLIISILLALWLIKSFYKLDWGKTLLVWLVWFILYIILAFLIGILVVSVIVGLLFAGKIPLNPNINV
;
A
#
# COMPACT_ATOMS: atom_id res chain seq x y z
N MET A 1 -7.16 -20.54 9.10
CA MET A 1 -6.86 -19.83 7.84
C MET A 1 -7.42 -18.41 7.86
N ALA A 2 -8.74 -18.19 8.00
CA ALA A 2 -9.31 -16.84 7.95
C ALA A 2 -8.80 -15.85 9.01
N ILE A 3 -8.58 -16.27 10.26
CA ILE A 3 -8.12 -15.37 11.34
C ILE A 3 -6.69 -14.88 11.12
N SER A 4 -5.77 -15.75 10.68
CA SER A 4 -4.38 -15.38 10.40
C SER A 4 -4.29 -14.42 9.21
N GLU A 5 -5.09 -14.63 8.17
CA GLU A 5 -5.19 -13.74 7.00
C GLU A 5 -5.75 -12.36 7.39
N LEU A 6 -6.75 -12.32 8.27
CA LEU A 6 -7.29 -11.06 8.80
C LEU A 6 -6.27 -10.29 9.62
N ILE A 7 -5.53 -10.95 10.53
CA ILE A 7 -4.48 -10.31 11.34
C ILE A 7 -3.37 -9.78 10.42
N GLN A 8 -2.94 -10.56 9.44
CA GLN A 8 -1.94 -10.13 8.46
C GLN A 8 -2.43 -8.91 7.67
N SER A 9 -3.66 -8.93 7.17
CA SER A 9 -4.27 -7.79 6.45
C SER A 9 -4.35 -6.52 7.31
N LEU A 10 -4.69 -6.67 8.60
CA LEU A 10 -4.74 -5.56 9.54
C LEU A 10 -3.34 -4.96 9.78
N ILE A 11 -2.33 -5.79 10.00
CA ILE A 11 -0.94 -5.34 10.19
C ILE A 11 -0.46 -4.59 8.95
N ILE A 12 -0.68 -5.14 7.76
CA ILE A 12 -0.31 -4.50 6.50
C ILE A 12 -1.01 -3.14 6.38
N THR A 13 -2.31 -3.06 6.71
CA THR A 13 -3.08 -1.82 6.65
C THR A 13 -2.51 -0.76 7.60
N ILE A 14 -2.21 -1.11 8.85
CA ILE A 14 -1.65 -0.20 9.85
C ILE A 14 -0.29 0.37 9.42
N ILE A 15 0.56 -0.46 8.81
CA ILE A 15 1.90 -0.04 8.34
C ILE A 15 1.80 0.78 7.04
N THR A 16 0.93 0.38 6.12
CA THR A 16 0.85 1.01 4.80
C THR A 16 0.18 2.37 4.83
N ILE A 17 -0.84 2.60 5.66
CA ILE A 17 -1.52 3.90 5.79
C ILE A 17 -0.55 5.08 6.01
N PRO A 18 0.34 5.07 7.03
CA PRO A 18 1.26 6.18 7.28
C PRO A 18 2.29 6.34 6.17
N LEU A 19 2.83 5.25 5.63
CA LEU A 19 3.76 5.30 4.48
C LEU A 19 3.08 5.94 3.26
N ASN A 20 1.85 5.55 2.97
CA ASN A 20 1.09 6.10 1.86
C ASN A 20 0.75 7.57 2.08
N GLY A 21 0.46 7.96 3.33
CA GLY A 21 0.26 9.36 3.72
C GLY A 21 1.51 10.21 3.53
N LEU A 22 2.70 9.68 3.82
CA LEU A 22 3.98 10.34 3.58
C LEU A 22 4.21 10.54 2.07
N LEU A 23 3.92 9.53 1.25
CA LEU A 23 4.04 9.64 -0.21
C LEU A 23 3.07 10.68 -0.78
N LEU A 24 1.84 10.73 -0.29
CA LEU A 24 0.87 11.73 -0.71
C LEU A 24 1.32 13.14 -0.30
N MET A 25 1.82 13.32 0.93
CA MET A 25 2.40 14.59 1.37
C MET A 25 3.60 15.00 0.50
N LEU A 26 4.46 14.06 0.14
CA LEU A 26 5.59 14.34 -0.76
C LEU A 26 5.08 14.77 -2.15
N THR A 27 4.03 14.12 -2.64
CA THR A 27 3.39 14.49 -3.90
C THR A 27 2.80 15.90 -3.83
N THR A 28 2.11 16.25 -2.74
CA THR A 28 1.52 17.60 -2.59
C THR A 28 2.59 18.69 -2.51
N LYS A 29 3.77 18.38 -1.96
CA LYS A 29 4.95 19.26 -2.00
C LYS A 29 5.54 19.42 -3.40
N ILE A 30 5.65 18.34 -4.18
CA ILE A 30 6.12 18.40 -5.58
C ILE A 30 5.25 19.34 -6.41
N PHE A 31 3.92 19.22 -6.27
CA PHE A 31 2.96 20.07 -6.99
C PHE A 31 2.71 21.44 -6.34
N LYS A 32 3.39 21.74 -5.21
CA LYS A 32 3.25 22.99 -4.45
C LYS A 32 1.79 23.33 -4.15
N LEU A 33 1.01 22.34 -3.69
CA LEU A 33 -0.39 22.55 -3.33
C LEU A 33 -0.51 23.49 -2.12
N ALA A 34 -1.69 24.10 -1.95
CA ALA A 34 -1.96 25.02 -0.84
C ALA A 34 -1.90 24.33 0.53
N ASP A 35 -2.40 23.10 0.62
CA ASP A 35 -2.25 22.24 1.80
C ASP A 35 -1.19 21.17 1.52
N GLN A 36 -0.13 21.18 2.33
CA GLN A 36 0.98 20.20 2.28
C GLN A 36 1.13 19.47 3.61
N SER A 37 0.13 19.56 4.47
CA SER A 37 0.20 18.99 5.82
C SER A 37 0.08 17.47 5.77
N TYR A 38 0.91 16.80 6.56
CA TYR A 38 0.80 15.36 6.77
C TYR A 38 -0.56 14.97 7.36
N ARG A 39 -1.17 15.86 8.15
CA ARG A 39 -2.50 15.64 8.75
C ARG A 39 -3.59 15.44 7.71
N THR A 40 -3.61 16.23 6.63
CA THR A 40 -4.58 16.06 5.55
C THR A 40 -4.29 14.79 4.76
N ALA A 41 -3.02 14.55 4.46
CA ALA A 41 -2.60 13.35 3.72
C ALA A 41 -2.97 12.06 4.47
N ILE A 42 -2.71 11.97 5.78
CA ILE A 42 -3.02 10.77 6.57
C ILE A 42 -4.52 10.57 6.76
N LYS A 43 -5.33 11.64 6.87
CA LYS A 43 -6.79 11.49 6.92
C LYS A 43 -7.31 10.83 5.65
N LEU A 44 -6.83 11.30 4.49
CA LEU A 44 -7.21 10.74 3.20
C LEU A 44 -6.77 9.28 3.09
N THR A 45 -5.51 8.97 3.39
CA THR A 45 -5.01 7.59 3.26
C THR A 45 -5.59 6.64 4.30
N THR A 46 -5.98 7.12 5.48
CA THR A 46 -6.74 6.33 6.46
C THR A 46 -8.13 5.98 5.94
N ILE A 47 -8.86 6.92 5.33
CA ILE A 47 -10.17 6.62 4.73
C ILE A 47 -10.02 5.56 3.63
N LEU A 48 -9.04 5.73 2.74
CA LEU A 48 -8.75 4.74 1.69
C LEU A 48 -8.32 3.39 2.26
N GLY A 49 -7.49 3.38 3.31
CA GLY A 49 -7.01 2.17 3.96
C GLY A 49 -8.12 1.39 4.65
N ILE A 50 -9.00 2.07 5.39
CA ILE A 50 -10.16 1.44 6.04
C ILE A 50 -11.10 0.84 4.98
N ILE A 51 -11.40 1.59 3.92
CA ILE A 51 -12.26 1.08 2.85
C ILE A 51 -11.57 -0.12 2.18
N GLY A 52 -10.31 -0.01 1.79
CA GLY A 52 -9.54 -1.10 1.20
C GLY A 52 -9.49 -2.36 2.08
N PHE A 53 -9.34 -2.19 3.40
CA PHE A 53 -9.40 -3.28 4.36
C PHE A 53 -10.77 -3.98 4.37
N LEU A 54 -11.87 -3.22 4.42
CA LEU A 54 -13.23 -3.77 4.35
C LEU A 54 -13.47 -4.53 3.03
N LEU A 55 -12.96 -4.01 1.92
CA LEU A 55 -13.02 -4.69 0.62
C LEU A 55 -12.20 -5.98 0.62
N GLY A 56 -11.03 -5.97 1.26
CA GLY A 56 -10.20 -7.15 1.47
C GLY A 56 -10.93 -8.25 2.23
N ILE A 57 -11.65 -7.90 3.29
CA ILE A 57 -12.47 -8.88 4.05
C ILE A 57 -13.53 -9.52 3.15
N LEU A 58 -14.24 -8.73 2.35
CA LEU A 58 -15.25 -9.23 1.42
C LEU A 58 -14.65 -10.15 0.34
N SER A 59 -13.38 -9.93 -0.04
CA SER A 59 -12.71 -10.80 -1.02
C SER A 59 -12.37 -12.18 -0.46
N ILE A 60 -12.09 -12.30 0.84
CA ILE A 60 -11.78 -13.59 1.51
C ILE A 60 -13.01 -14.51 1.55
N THR A 61 -14.22 -13.95 1.54
CA THR A 61 -15.47 -14.70 1.61
C THR A 61 -15.98 -15.19 0.25
N ILE A 62 -15.52 -14.61 -0.86
CA ILE A 62 -16.00 -14.92 -2.23
C ILE A 62 -14.99 -15.83 -2.94
N LYS A 63 -15.30 -17.14 -3.06
CA LYS A 63 -14.37 -18.17 -3.60
C LYS A 63 -14.56 -18.55 -5.08
N SER A 64 -15.41 -17.88 -5.86
CA SER A 64 -15.80 -18.35 -7.22
C SER A 64 -15.22 -17.51 -8.37
N LEU A 65 -15.47 -17.95 -9.62
CA LEU A 65 -15.08 -17.32 -10.89
C LEU A 65 -15.40 -15.81 -11.00
N SER A 66 -16.27 -15.28 -10.13
CA SER A 66 -16.52 -13.84 -9.98
C SER A 66 -15.30 -13.05 -9.50
N LEU A 67 -14.27 -13.70 -8.94
CA LEU A 67 -13.12 -13.04 -8.33
C LEU A 67 -12.42 -12.03 -9.26
N VAL A 68 -12.26 -12.34 -10.56
CA VAL A 68 -11.63 -11.42 -11.52
C VAL A 68 -12.49 -10.18 -11.77
N ILE A 69 -13.80 -10.36 -11.96
CA ILE A 69 -14.76 -9.26 -12.16
C ILE A 69 -14.82 -8.40 -10.90
N THR A 70 -14.88 -9.05 -9.73
CA THR A 70 -14.88 -8.42 -8.42
C THR A 70 -13.61 -7.60 -8.19
N ILE A 71 -12.42 -8.14 -8.50
CA ILE A 71 -11.15 -7.41 -8.39
C ILE A 71 -11.13 -6.20 -9.33
N ALA A 72 -11.53 -6.36 -10.59
CA ALA A 72 -11.55 -5.27 -11.56
C ALA A 72 -12.50 -4.14 -11.10
N GLN A 73 -13.69 -4.49 -10.61
CA GLN A 73 -14.65 -3.54 -10.07
C GLN A 73 -14.09 -2.82 -8.82
N TRP A 74 -13.44 -3.55 -7.90
CA TRP A 74 -12.82 -2.94 -6.72
C TRP A 74 -11.71 -1.97 -7.09
N LEU A 75 -10.88 -2.32 -8.06
CA LEU A 75 -9.81 -1.44 -8.55
C LEU A 75 -10.38 -0.12 -9.09
N ILE A 76 -11.43 -0.18 -9.91
CA ILE A 76 -12.09 1.01 -10.45
C ILE A 76 -12.66 1.87 -9.30
N ILE A 77 -13.37 1.25 -8.35
CA ILE A 77 -13.96 1.97 -7.20
C ILE A 77 -12.86 2.64 -6.37
N SER A 78 -11.75 1.96 -6.10
CA SER A 78 -10.62 2.51 -5.35
C SER A 78 -9.98 3.71 -6.06
N ILE A 79 -9.83 3.66 -7.38
CA ILE A 79 -9.30 4.78 -8.17
C ILE A 79 -10.25 5.98 -8.12
N LEU A 80 -11.54 5.76 -8.39
CA LEU A 80 -12.54 6.82 -8.37
C LEU A 80 -12.65 7.47 -6.99
N LEU A 81 -12.61 6.66 -5.93
CA LEU A 81 -12.63 7.14 -4.56
C LEU A 81 -11.37 7.94 -4.22
N ALA A 82 -10.20 7.48 -4.64
CA ALA A 82 -8.94 8.20 -4.44
C ALA A 82 -8.94 9.57 -5.14
N LEU A 83 -9.36 9.61 -6.41
CA LEU A 83 -9.49 10.86 -7.16
C LEU A 83 -10.50 11.81 -6.50
N TRP A 84 -11.66 11.30 -6.08
CA TRP A 84 -12.68 12.09 -5.40
C TRP A 84 -12.18 12.66 -4.07
N LEU A 85 -11.46 11.87 -3.27
CA LEU A 85 -10.89 12.31 -2.01
C LEU A 85 -9.80 13.35 -2.23
N ILE A 86 -8.88 13.15 -3.17
CA ILE A 86 -7.83 14.15 -3.48
C ILE A 86 -8.48 15.46 -3.90
N LYS A 87 -9.46 15.41 -4.79
CA LYS A 87 -10.21 16.59 -5.22
C LYS A 87 -10.89 17.29 -4.04
N SER A 88 -11.56 16.53 -3.18
CA SER A 88 -12.35 17.07 -2.07
C SER A 88 -11.48 17.68 -0.97
N PHE A 89 -10.39 17.01 -0.60
CA PHE A 89 -9.49 17.46 0.47
C PHE A 89 -8.57 18.60 0.02
N TYR A 90 -8.08 18.59 -1.23
CA TYR A 90 -7.15 19.60 -1.74
C TYR A 90 -7.80 20.67 -2.63
N LYS A 91 -9.11 20.59 -2.86
CA LYS A 91 -9.91 21.55 -3.67
C LYS A 91 -9.29 21.84 -5.04
N LEU A 92 -8.94 20.78 -5.77
CA LEU A 92 -8.24 20.87 -7.05
C LEU A 92 -9.18 20.75 -8.26
N ASP A 93 -8.72 21.27 -9.40
CA ASP A 93 -9.30 20.95 -10.71
C ASP A 93 -9.08 19.48 -11.06
N TRP A 94 -9.94 18.90 -11.91
CA TRP A 94 -9.85 17.49 -12.28
C TRP A 94 -8.53 17.12 -12.97
N GLY A 95 -8.00 18.00 -13.84
CA GLY A 95 -6.70 17.78 -14.49
C GLY A 95 -5.54 17.69 -13.48
N LYS A 96 -5.49 18.61 -12.51
CA LYS A 96 -4.48 18.59 -11.45
C LYS A 96 -4.67 17.42 -10.49
N THR A 97 -5.93 17.08 -10.17
CA THR A 97 -6.27 15.91 -9.34
C THR A 97 -5.73 14.63 -9.94
N LEU A 98 -5.94 14.43 -11.25
CA LEU A 98 -5.45 13.26 -11.96
C LEU A 98 -3.91 13.18 -11.95
N LEU A 99 -3.23 14.31 -12.17
CA LEU A 99 -1.77 14.37 -12.13
C LEU A 99 -1.20 14.06 -10.73
N VAL A 100 -1.78 14.65 -9.68
CA VAL A 100 -1.39 14.37 -8.29
C VAL A 100 -1.60 12.90 -7.96
N TRP A 101 -2.75 12.34 -8.33
CA TRP A 101 -3.04 10.93 -8.14
C TRP A 101 -2.03 10.04 -8.88
N LEU A 102 -1.73 10.35 -10.15
CA LEU A 102 -0.82 9.58 -10.98
C LEU A 102 0.60 9.55 -10.39
N VAL A 103 1.14 10.72 -10.00
CA VAL A 103 2.48 10.79 -9.40
C VAL A 103 2.51 10.07 -8.05
N TRP A 104 1.50 10.26 -7.22
CA TRP A 104 1.39 9.54 -5.95
C TRP A 104 1.34 8.02 -6.16
N PHE A 105 0.58 7.54 -7.15
CA PHE A 105 0.50 6.14 -7.53
C PHE A 105 1.83 5.57 -8.04
N ILE A 106 2.55 6.32 -8.87
CA ILE A 106 3.89 5.92 -9.35
C ILE A 106 4.88 5.83 -8.19
N LEU A 107 4.89 6.81 -7.27
CA LEU A 107 5.74 6.76 -6.08
C LEU A 107 5.41 5.57 -5.18
N TYR A 108 4.13 5.22 -5.07
CA TYR A 108 3.70 4.02 -4.35
C TYR A 108 4.23 2.74 -5.01
N ILE A 109 4.14 2.61 -6.34
CA ILE A 109 4.70 1.46 -7.08
C ILE A 109 6.19 1.33 -6.84
N ILE A 110 6.94 2.44 -6.94
CA ILE A 110 8.38 2.46 -6.71
C ILE A 110 8.69 2.00 -5.28
N LEU A 111 7.99 2.53 -4.27
CA LEU A 111 8.19 2.13 -2.88
C LEU A 111 7.87 0.64 -2.67
N ALA A 112 6.76 0.15 -3.22
CA ALA A 112 6.36 -1.25 -3.12
C ALA A 112 7.40 -2.19 -3.75
N PHE A 113 7.96 -1.80 -4.90
CA PHE A 113 9.03 -2.54 -5.57
C PHE A 113 10.30 -2.59 -4.71
N LEU A 114 10.72 -1.46 -4.13
CA LEU A 114 11.89 -1.40 -3.25
C LEU A 114 11.72 -2.26 -1.99
N ILE A 115 10.53 -2.22 -1.37
CA ILE A 115 10.19 -3.09 -0.23
C ILE A 115 10.22 -4.57 -0.66
N GLY A 116 9.69 -4.90 -1.84
CA GLY A 116 9.72 -6.26 -2.38
C GLY A 116 11.13 -6.80 -2.53
N ILE A 117 12.05 -6.01 -3.10
CA ILE A 117 13.47 -6.39 -3.23
C ILE A 117 14.10 -6.63 -1.86
N LEU A 118 13.88 -5.73 -0.89
CA LEU A 118 14.41 -5.86 0.46
C LEU A 118 13.93 -7.15 1.14
N VAL A 119 12.62 -7.44 1.07
CA VAL A 119 12.03 -8.64 1.66
C VAL A 119 12.63 -9.91 1.04
N VAL A 120 12.72 -9.98 -0.29
CA VAL A 120 13.34 -11.12 -0.98
C VAL A 120 14.80 -11.28 -0.56
N SER A 121 15.55 -10.18 -0.48
CA SER A 121 16.98 -10.21 -0.12
C SER A 121 17.19 -10.75 1.30
N VAL A 122 16.35 -10.35 2.25
CA VAL A 122 16.39 -10.85 3.64
C VAL A 122 16.03 -12.34 3.69
N ILE A 123 14.97 -12.77 3.00
CA ILE A 123 14.55 -14.18 2.96
C ILE A 123 15.66 -15.05 2.37
N VAL A 124 16.23 -14.64 1.24
CA VAL A 124 17.35 -15.33 0.60
C VAL A 124 18.54 -15.39 1.56
N GLY A 125 18.95 -14.28 2.17
CA GLY A 125 20.04 -14.25 3.14
C GLY A 125 19.85 -15.22 4.31
N LEU A 126 18.64 -15.28 4.88
CA LEU A 126 18.30 -16.20 5.97
C LEU A 126 18.32 -17.67 5.53
N LEU A 127 17.83 -17.99 4.32
CA LEU A 127 17.83 -19.34 3.77
C LEU A 127 19.26 -19.85 3.47
N PHE A 128 20.16 -18.97 3.05
CA PHE A 128 21.57 -19.31 2.82
C PHE A 128 22.37 -19.37 4.13
N ALA A 129 22.11 -18.48 5.10
CA ALA A 129 22.74 -18.53 6.43
C ALA A 129 22.38 -19.80 7.20
N GLY A 130 21.14 -20.29 7.09
CA GLY A 130 20.69 -21.54 7.72
C GLY A 130 21.22 -22.82 7.06
N LYS A 131 21.89 -22.73 5.91
CA LYS A 131 22.49 -23.86 5.18
C LYS A 131 24.02 -23.93 5.28
N ILE A 132 24.66 -23.06 6.05
CA ILE A 132 26.10 -23.17 6.32
C ILE A 132 26.29 -24.33 7.32
N PRO A 133 26.89 -25.48 6.94
CA PRO A 133 27.25 -26.48 7.93
C PRO A 133 28.29 -25.86 8.87
N LEU A 134 27.99 -25.81 10.17
CA LEU A 134 29.01 -25.58 11.18
C LEU A 134 30.06 -26.67 11.00
N ASN A 135 31.24 -26.31 10.51
CA ASN A 135 32.36 -27.23 10.38
C ASN A 135 32.60 -27.87 11.77
N PRO A 136 32.38 -29.18 11.95
CA PRO A 136 32.53 -29.82 13.25
C PRO A 136 34.01 -30.01 13.66
N ASN A 137 34.98 -29.58 12.83
CA ASN A 137 36.41 -29.81 13.06
C ASN A 137 37.16 -28.65 13.74
N ILE A 138 36.51 -27.85 14.59
CA ILE A 138 37.24 -26.97 15.51
C ILE A 138 37.23 -27.63 16.90
N ASN A 139 38.16 -28.57 17.10
CA ASN A 139 38.58 -28.99 18.43
C ASN A 139 39.57 -27.94 18.96
N VAL A 140 39.18 -27.22 20.00
CA VAL A 140 40.08 -26.47 20.89
C VAL A 140 40.32 -27.32 22.12
#